data_AF-A0A382YIX1-F1
#
_entry.id   AF-A0A382YIX1-F1
#
_cell.length_a   1.000
_cell.length_b   1.000
_cell.length_c   1.000
_cell.angle_alpha   90.00
_cell.angle_beta   90.00
_cell.angle_gamma   90.00
#
_symmetry.space_group_name_H-M   'P 1'
#
loop_
_entity.id
_entity.type
_entity.pdbx_description
1 polymer ?
#
loop_
_entity_poly.entity_id
_entity_poly.type
_entity_poly.pdbx_seq_one_letter_code
_entity_poly.pdbx_strand_id
1 'polypeptide(L)'
;MTISANKFPETLGSLLFKSANNWGENLALALHERDNSEWTYQELCDNATRVASYLTTRGVRRGDRVIIWGDNRPEWVAAFFGSVLIGAIVVPLDAQSTSEFFSLIDHETQPSFMFLGSEQL
;
A
#
# COMPACT_ATOMS: atom_id res chain seq x y z
N MET A 1 -1.49 27.94 -19.95
CA MET A 1 -1.16 27.06 -18.79
C MET A 1 -0.25 25.97 -19.29
N THR A 2 1.03 25.99 -18.93
CA THR A 2 2.00 25.03 -19.50
C THR A 2 2.41 24.02 -18.44
N ILE A 3 1.92 22.80 -18.60
CA ILE A 3 2.26 21.62 -17.81
C ILE A 3 3.49 20.97 -18.54
N SER A 4 4.60 20.69 -17.85
CA SER A 4 5.99 20.76 -18.36
C SER A 4 6.94 19.52 -18.29
N ALA A 5 6.56 18.23 -18.30
CA ALA A 5 7.40 17.02 -17.98
C ALA A 5 7.46 16.44 -16.54
N ASN A 6 7.13 17.06 -15.41
CA ASN A 6 6.33 18.25 -15.14
C ASN A 6 4.95 18.24 -15.82
N LYS A 7 4.57 17.17 -16.58
CA LYS A 7 3.26 17.00 -17.21
C LYS A 7 2.47 15.88 -16.56
N PHE A 8 2.98 14.64 -16.57
CA PHE A 8 2.65 13.58 -15.60
C PHE A 8 3.85 12.61 -15.53
N PRO A 9 4.63 12.63 -14.44
CA PRO A 9 5.92 11.95 -14.35
C PRO A 9 5.80 10.59 -13.67
N GLU A 10 6.96 9.98 -13.34
CA GLU A 10 7.18 8.86 -12.41
C GLU A 10 5.93 8.37 -11.65
N THR A 11 5.68 7.07 -11.72
CA THR A 11 4.63 6.43 -10.92
C THR A 11 5.13 6.16 -9.50
N LEU A 12 4.21 6.04 -8.53
CA LEU A 12 4.55 5.62 -7.17
C LEU A 12 5.32 4.29 -7.15
N GLY A 13 4.96 3.34 -8.02
CA GLY A 13 5.70 2.10 -8.18
C GLY A 13 7.14 2.32 -8.63
N SER A 14 7.37 3.18 -9.65
CA SER A 14 8.72 3.48 -10.11
C SER A 14 9.57 4.22 -9.06
N LEU A 15 8.93 5.07 -8.26
CA LEU A 15 9.58 5.78 -7.15
C LEU A 15 10.11 4.80 -6.10
N LEU A 16 9.34 3.77 -5.76
CA LEU A 16 9.76 2.75 -4.79
C LEU A 16 11.04 2.03 -5.24
N PHE A 17 11.06 1.51 -6.47
CA PHE A 17 12.25 0.83 -7.00
C PHE A 17 13.46 1.76 -7.10
N LYS A 18 13.25 3.00 -7.51
CA LYS A 18 14.31 4.02 -7.57
C LYS A 18 14.88 4.31 -6.18
N SER A 19 14.02 4.41 -5.17
CA SER A 19 14.44 4.64 -3.79
C SER A 19 15.23 3.46 -3.23
N ALA A 20 14.78 2.22 -3.47
CA ALA A 20 15.52 1.02 -3.09
C ALA A 20 16.90 0.94 -3.78
N ASN A 21 16.97 1.26 -5.07
CA ASN A 21 18.24 1.27 -5.80
C ASN A 21 19.23 2.33 -5.29
N ASN A 22 18.74 3.50 -4.91
CA ASN A 22 19.61 4.63 -4.53
C ASN A 22 19.97 4.65 -3.04
N TRP A 23 19.08 4.15 -2.18
CA TRP A 23 19.18 4.25 -0.72
C TRP A 23 18.73 2.96 -0.01
N GLY A 24 18.96 1.80 -0.64
CA GLY A 24 18.44 0.50 -0.18
C GLY A 24 18.67 0.20 1.30
N GLU A 25 19.86 0.52 1.81
CA GLU A 25 20.27 0.29 3.21
C GLU A 25 19.77 1.38 4.19
N ASN A 26 19.22 2.49 3.70
CA ASN A 26 18.72 3.54 4.56
C ASN A 26 17.34 3.16 5.11
N LEU A 27 17.06 3.54 6.35
CA LEU A 27 15.73 3.41 6.93
C LEU A 27 14.70 4.18 6.10
N ALA A 28 13.62 3.49 5.75
CA ALA A 28 12.45 4.04 5.07
C ALA A 28 11.29 4.22 6.04
N LEU A 29 11.06 3.23 6.91
CA LEU A 29 9.96 3.19 7.87
C LEU A 29 10.51 2.82 9.25
N ALA A 30 10.12 3.57 10.26
CA ALA A 30 10.48 3.29 11.65
C ALA A 30 9.24 3.51 12.54
N LEU A 31 8.79 2.44 13.18
CA LEU A 31 7.71 2.45 14.15
C LEU A 31 8.29 2.21 15.54
N HIS A 32 8.36 3.26 16.33
CA HIS A 32 8.88 3.23 17.70
C HIS A 32 7.76 2.93 18.71
N GLU A 33 7.15 1.74 18.58
CA GLU A 33 6.17 1.21 19.53
C GLU A 33 6.68 -0.08 20.18
N ARG A 34 5.78 -0.85 20.83
CA ARG A 34 6.14 -2.03 21.64
C ARG A 34 7.06 -3.05 20.96
N ASP A 35 6.94 -3.20 19.65
CA ASP A 35 7.66 -4.22 18.89
C ASP A 35 8.84 -3.67 18.09
N ASN A 36 9.10 -2.35 18.12
CA ASN A 36 10.14 -1.63 17.36
C ASN A 36 10.33 -2.20 15.93
N SER A 37 9.54 -1.71 14.97
CA SER A 37 9.62 -2.20 13.59
C SER A 37 10.30 -1.17 12.70
N GLU A 38 11.48 -1.52 12.18
CA GLU A 38 12.28 -0.67 11.29
C GLU A 38 12.53 -1.41 9.98
N TRP A 39 12.15 -0.81 8.86
CA TRP A 39 12.40 -1.32 7.52
C TRP A 39 13.23 -0.33 6.71
N THR A 40 14.24 -0.86 6.05
CA THR A 40 15.01 -0.17 5.02
C THR A 40 14.21 0.01 3.72
N TYR A 41 14.69 0.86 2.80
CA TYR A 41 14.06 1.00 1.49
C TYR A 41 14.06 -0.31 0.69
N GLN A 42 15.10 -1.14 0.82
CA GLN A 42 15.16 -2.43 0.16
C GLN A 42 14.11 -3.39 0.74
N GLU A 43 13.98 -3.47 2.07
CA GLU A 43 12.98 -4.32 2.73
C GLU A 43 11.55 -3.90 2.40
N LEU A 44 11.28 -2.60 2.35
CA LEU A 44 9.97 -2.10 1.90
C LEU A 44 9.68 -2.53 0.45
N CYS A 45 10.66 -2.39 -0.45
CA CYS A 45 10.52 -2.79 -1.85
C CYS A 45 10.26 -4.29 -2.00
N ASP A 46 10.99 -5.12 -1.25
CA ASP A 46 10.84 -6.57 -1.26
C ASP A 46 9.45 -6.99 -0.75
N ASN A 47 9.02 -6.42 0.37
CA ASN A 47 7.71 -6.71 0.95
C ASN A 47 6.56 -6.21 0.05
N ALA A 48 6.66 -5.03 -0.54
CA ALA A 48 5.68 -4.56 -1.52
C ALA A 48 5.61 -5.47 -2.76
N THR A 49 6.75 -5.99 -3.23
CA THR A 49 6.79 -6.94 -4.37
C THR A 49 6.16 -8.28 -4.01
N ARG A 50 6.35 -8.75 -2.78
CA ARG A 50 5.66 -9.95 -2.25
C ARG A 50 4.15 -9.75 -2.19
N VAL A 51 3.68 -8.61 -1.69
CA VAL A 51 2.25 -8.25 -1.69
C VAL A 51 1.70 -8.20 -3.11
N ALA A 52 2.38 -7.53 -4.04
CA ALA A 52 1.97 -7.45 -5.45
C ALA A 52 1.79 -8.86 -6.07
N SER A 53 2.75 -9.74 -5.81
CA SER A 53 2.70 -11.13 -6.25
C SER A 53 1.52 -11.87 -5.63
N TYR A 54 1.30 -11.71 -4.32
CA TYR A 54 0.17 -12.30 -3.62
C TYR A 54 -1.18 -11.83 -4.19
N LEU A 55 -1.40 -10.53 -4.34
CA LEU A 55 -2.63 -9.98 -4.94
C LEU A 55 -2.87 -10.51 -6.36
N THR A 56 -1.82 -10.62 -7.16
CA THR A 56 -1.90 -11.20 -8.51
C THR A 56 -2.37 -12.66 -8.46
N THR A 57 -1.85 -13.47 -7.53
CA THR A 57 -2.30 -14.86 -7.34
C THR A 57 -3.73 -14.98 -6.80
N ARG A 58 -4.21 -13.94 -6.11
CA ARG A 58 -5.61 -13.79 -5.68
C ARG A 58 -6.54 -13.30 -6.79
N GLY A 59 -6.00 -13.01 -7.98
CA GLY A 59 -6.78 -12.62 -9.14
C GLY A 59 -7.10 -11.13 -9.22
N VAL A 60 -6.49 -10.29 -8.36
CA VAL A 60 -6.63 -8.83 -8.42
C VAL A 60 -5.97 -8.31 -9.69
N ARG A 61 -6.67 -7.44 -10.41
CA ARG A 61 -6.25 -6.90 -11.71
C ARG A 61 -6.08 -5.39 -11.67
N ARG A 62 -5.41 -4.85 -12.69
CA ARG A 62 -5.32 -3.40 -12.90
C ARG A 62 -6.71 -2.78 -12.91
N GLY A 63 -6.90 -1.71 -12.13
CA GLY A 63 -8.17 -0.99 -11.99
C GLY A 63 -9.13 -1.57 -10.95
N ASP A 64 -8.83 -2.74 -10.40
CA ASP A 64 -9.56 -3.26 -9.24
C ASP A 64 -9.26 -2.42 -8.00
N ARG A 65 -10.20 -2.41 -7.05
CA ARG A 65 -10.06 -1.67 -5.79
C ARG A 65 -9.68 -2.60 -4.66
N VAL A 66 -8.70 -2.20 -3.87
CA VAL A 66 -8.17 -2.94 -2.73
C VAL A 66 -8.36 -2.09 -1.48
N ILE A 67 -9.19 -2.56 -0.54
CA ILE A 67 -9.29 -1.92 0.77
C ILE A 67 -8.05 -2.28 1.60
N ILE A 68 -7.49 -1.29 2.28
CA ILE A 68 -6.48 -1.50 3.32
C ILE A 68 -7.02 -0.85 4.59
N TRP A 69 -7.49 -1.68 5.52
CA TRP A 69 -8.03 -1.24 6.80
C TRP A 69 -7.14 -1.74 7.94
N GLY A 70 -6.40 -0.83 8.56
CA GLY A 70 -5.48 -1.19 9.64
C GLY A 70 -4.62 -0.02 10.10
N ASP A 71 -3.78 -0.29 11.08
CA ASP A 71 -2.94 0.70 11.75
C ASP A 71 -1.80 1.22 10.86
N ASN A 72 -1.20 2.34 11.27
CA ASN A 72 -0.03 2.94 10.63
C ASN A 72 1.26 2.13 10.90
N ARG A 73 1.33 0.93 10.32
CA ARG A 73 2.46 0.00 10.45
C ARG A 73 3.18 -0.22 9.12
N PRO A 74 4.44 -0.70 9.10
CA PRO A 74 5.17 -0.95 7.86
C PRO A 74 4.43 -1.86 6.86
N GLU A 75 3.67 -2.83 7.36
CA GLU A 75 2.86 -3.74 6.55
C GLU A 75 1.76 -3.00 5.76
N TRP A 76 1.19 -1.93 6.32
CA TRP A 76 0.22 -1.09 5.61
C TRP A 76 0.87 -0.44 4.39
N VAL A 77 2.10 0.06 4.55
CA VAL A 77 2.86 0.71 3.46
C VAL A 77 3.25 -0.32 2.40
N ALA A 78 3.60 -1.54 2.81
CA ALA A 78 3.83 -2.66 1.89
C ALA A 78 2.57 -3.02 1.10
N ALA A 79 1.41 -3.09 1.78
CA ALA A 79 0.11 -3.36 1.16
C ALA A 79 -0.26 -2.29 0.14
N PHE A 80 -0.03 -1.01 0.49
CA PHE A 80 -0.23 0.12 -0.40
C PHE A 80 0.63 0.02 -1.65
N PHE A 81 1.96 -0.10 -1.49
CA PHE A 81 2.87 -0.16 -2.63
C PHE A 81 2.64 -1.41 -3.49
N GLY A 82 2.42 -2.57 -2.87
CA GLY A 82 2.11 -3.81 -3.59
C GLY A 82 0.84 -3.70 -4.44
N SER A 83 -0.19 -3.01 -3.94
CA SER A 83 -1.42 -2.77 -4.69
C SER A 83 -1.20 -1.82 -5.88
N VAL A 84 -0.50 -0.70 -5.69
CA VAL A 84 -0.24 0.24 -6.80
C VAL A 84 0.73 -0.32 -7.83
N LEU A 85 1.65 -1.22 -7.43
CA LEU A 85 2.59 -1.90 -8.34
C LEU A 85 1.87 -2.75 -9.40
N ILE A 86 0.74 -3.37 -9.05
CA ILE A 86 -0.09 -4.12 -10.01
C ILE A 86 -1.14 -3.23 -10.71
N GLY A 87 -1.14 -1.93 -10.42
CA GLY A 87 -2.10 -0.97 -10.95
C GLY A 87 -3.49 -1.09 -10.35
N ALA A 88 -3.63 -1.66 -9.15
CA ALA A 88 -4.85 -1.61 -8.38
C ALA A 88 -5.04 -0.21 -7.76
N ILE A 89 -6.29 0.13 -7.44
CA ILE A 89 -6.71 1.36 -6.79
C ILE A 89 -6.80 1.09 -5.30
N VAL A 90 -5.99 1.77 -4.50
CA VAL A 90 -6.03 1.63 -3.04
C VAL A 90 -7.20 2.42 -2.47
N VAL A 91 -7.97 1.79 -1.60
CA VAL A 91 -9.04 2.39 -0.81
C VAL A 91 -8.60 2.33 0.67
N PRO A 92 -7.94 3.38 1.18
CA PRO A 92 -7.44 3.37 2.55
C PRO A 92 -8.58 3.57 3.54
N LEU A 93 -8.59 2.80 4.62
CA LEU A 93 -9.54 2.94 5.72
C LEU A 93 -8.78 3.02 7.04
N ASP A 94 -9.11 4.04 7.84
CA ASP A 94 -8.46 4.25 9.14
C ASP A 94 -8.80 3.12 10.10
N ALA A 95 -7.83 2.68 10.91
CA ALA A 95 -8.00 1.61 11.89
C ALA A 95 -9.18 1.83 12.85
N GLN A 96 -9.49 3.09 13.18
CA GLN A 96 -10.57 3.48 14.08
C GLN A 96 -11.92 3.71 13.38
N SER A 97 -12.00 3.43 12.08
CA SER A 97 -13.25 3.49 11.32
C SER A 97 -14.28 2.53 11.89
N THR A 98 -15.56 2.91 11.89
CA THR A 98 -16.62 2.03 12.36
C THR A 98 -17.01 1.02 11.27
N SER A 99 -17.64 -0.09 11.67
CA SER A 99 -18.18 -1.09 10.74
C SER A 99 -19.29 -0.52 9.84
N GLU A 100 -20.06 0.47 10.32
CA GLU A 100 -21.06 1.16 9.50
C GLU A 100 -20.39 1.98 8.40
N PHE A 101 -19.30 2.68 8.72
CA PHE A 101 -18.54 3.41 7.72
C PHE A 101 -17.86 2.47 6.72
N PHE A 102 -17.30 1.35 7.19
CA PHE A 102 -16.80 0.30 6.30
C PHE A 102 -17.89 -0.19 5.34
N SER A 103 -19.10 -0.47 5.85
CA SER A 103 -20.21 -0.97 5.02
C SER A 103 -20.58 0.01 3.91
N LEU A 104 -20.52 1.32 4.20
CA LEU A 104 -20.69 2.35 3.19
C LEU A 104 -19.57 2.31 2.15
N ILE A 105 -18.30 2.24 2.57
CA ILE A 105 -17.15 2.19 1.66
C ILE A 105 -17.15 0.93 0.80
N ASP A 106 -17.46 -0.23 1.36
CA ASP A 106 -17.59 -1.50 0.63
C ASP A 106 -18.67 -1.40 -0.45
N HIS A 107 -19.84 -0.86 -0.10
CA HIS A 107 -20.93 -0.64 -1.05
C HIS A 107 -20.55 0.32 -2.19
N GLU A 108 -19.98 1.47 -1.86
CA GLU A 108 -19.65 2.52 -2.84
C GLU A 108 -18.45 2.13 -3.72
N THR A 109 -17.48 1.44 -3.15
CA THR A 109 -16.23 1.14 -3.84
C THR A 109 -16.23 -0.25 -4.46
N GLN A 110 -17.05 -1.22 -4.04
CA GLN A 110 -17.07 -2.57 -4.61
C GLN A 110 -15.66 -3.15 -4.80
N PRO A 111 -14.89 -3.31 -3.71
CA PRO A 111 -13.52 -3.79 -3.77
C PRO A 111 -13.46 -5.26 -4.21
N SER A 112 -12.36 -5.67 -4.85
CA SER A 112 -12.12 -7.09 -5.17
C SER A 112 -11.24 -7.80 -4.13
N PHE A 113 -10.61 -7.03 -3.23
CA PHE A 113 -9.76 -7.55 -2.17
C PHE A 113 -9.71 -6.60 -0.98
N MET A 114 -9.43 -7.14 0.21
CA MET A 114 -9.24 -6.36 1.43
C MET A 114 -8.09 -6.92 2.27
N PHE A 115 -7.23 -6.03 2.76
CA PHE A 115 -6.36 -6.28 3.90
C PHE A 115 -7.03 -5.76 5.17
N LEU A 116 -7.03 -6.60 6.20
CA LEU A 116 -7.47 -6.27 7.55
C LEU A 116 -6.26 -6.32 8.48
N GLY A 117 -6.08 -5.31 9.31
CA GLY A 117 -5.17 -5.38 10.45
C GLY A 117 -5.68 -6.37 11.50
N SER A 118 -4.78 -6.78 12.40
CA SER A 118 -5.06 -7.83 13.39
C SER A 118 -6.11 -7.44 14.44
N GLU A 119 -6.30 -6.15 14.69
CA GLU A 119 -7.22 -5.60 15.69
C GLU A 119 -8.64 -5.35 15.13
N GLN A 120 -8.87 -5.60 13.84
CA GLN A 120 -10.15 -5.40 13.17
C GLN A 120 -11.05 -6.65 13.16
N LEU A 121 -10.75 -7.66 14.00
CA LEU A 121 -11.53 -8.90 14.19
C LEU A 121 -12.28 -8.93 15.54
#